data_AF-A0A1B7W300-F1
#
_entry.id   AF-A0A1B7W300-F1
#
_cell.length_a   1.000
_cell.length_b   1.000
_cell.length_c   1.000
_cell.angle_alpha   90.00
_cell.angle_beta   90.00
_cell.angle_gamma   90.00
#
_symmetry.space_group_name_H-M   'P 1'
#
loop_
_entity.id
_entity.type
_entity.pdbx_description
1 polymer ?
#
loop_
_entity_poly.entity_id
_entity_poly.type
_entity_poly.pdbx_seq_one_letter_code
_entity_poly.pdbx_strand_id
1 'polypeptide(L)' 'MVNTLVFEVSQEEDGGFVTECLTEDIFTQGDSWEELKANIREAVKAF' A
#
# COMPACT_ATOMS: atom_id res chain seq x y z
N MET A 1 2.34 -7.30 19.60
CA MET A 1 2.11 -7.67 18.20
C MET A 1 1.07 -6.72 17.66
N VAL A 2 1.35 -6.00 16.57
CA VAL A 2 0.41 -5.07 15.95
C VAL A 2 -0.65 -5.91 15.23
N ASN A 3 -1.94 -5.70 15.54
CA ASN A 3 -3.02 -6.53 14.99
C ASN A 3 -3.65 -5.90 13.73
N THR A 4 -3.25 -4.67 13.38
CA THR A 4 -3.85 -3.89 12.30
C THR A 4 -2.82 -2.95 11.73
N LEU A 5 -2.65 -2.97 10.42
CA LEU A 5 -1.87 -2.00 9.66
C LEU A 5 -2.83 -1.03 8.97
N VAL A 6 -2.53 0.25 9.06
CA VAL A 6 -3.30 1.31 8.38
C VAL A 6 -2.41 1.91 7.30
N PHE A 7 -2.99 2.12 6.13
CA PHE A 7 -2.33 2.65 4.96
C PHE A 7 -3.01 3.95 4.55
N GLU A 8 -2.21 4.98 4.29
CA GLU A 8 -2.66 6.19 3.60
C GLU A 8 -2.46 5.98 2.10
N VAL A 9 -3.53 6.15 1.33
CA VAL A 9 -3.50 5.99 -0.12
C VAL A 9 -3.77 7.32 -0.79
N SER A 10 -2.90 7.68 -1.73
CA SER A 10 -3.08 8.83 -2.62
C SER A 10 -3.25 8.35 -4.06
N GLN A 11 -4.17 8.99 -4.79
CA GLN A 11 -4.31 8.80 -6.23
C GLN A 11 -3.45 9.85 -6.94
N GLU A 12 -2.60 9.41 -7.86
CA GLU A 12 -1.71 10.30 -8.59
C GLU A 12 -2.46 11.05 -9.72
N GLU A 13 -1.92 12.18 -10.18
CA GLU A 13 -2.56 13.04 -11.19
C GLU A 13 -2.71 12.36 -12.56
N ASP A 14 -1.83 11.42 -12.89
CA ASP A 14 -1.84 10.64 -14.13
C ASP A 14 -2.63 9.32 -14.03
N GLY A 15 -3.25 9.07 -12.88
CA GLY A 15 -3.93 7.82 -12.56
C GLY A 15 -3.04 6.89 -11.72
N GLY A 16 -3.57 5.72 -11.36
CA GLY A 16 -2.88 4.83 -10.42
C GLY A 16 -2.86 5.37 -8.98
N PHE A 17 -2.13 4.66 -8.11
CA PHE A 17 -2.15 4.90 -6.67
C PHE A 17 -0.78 4.65 -6.06
N VAL A 18 -0.45 5.45 -5.05
CA VAL A 18 0.69 5.23 -4.14
C VAL A 18 0.16 5.07 -2.72
N THR A 19 0.89 4.32 -1.89
CA THR A 19 0.49 4.09 -0.50
C THR A 19 1.70 4.01 0.44
N GLU A 20 1.51 4.48 1.65
CA GLU A 20 2.43 4.32 2.77
C GLU A 20 1.72 3.75 4.00
N CYS A 21 2.40 2.85 4.72
CA CYS A 21 1.91 2.38 6.01
C CYS A 21 2.20 3.41 7.09
N LEU A 22 1.21 3.74 7.92
CA LEU A 22 1.34 4.75 8.97
C LEU A 22 2.23 4.32 10.14
N THR A 23 2.54 3.02 10.26
CA THR A 23 3.25 2.47 11.43
C THR A 23 4.50 1.68 11.10
N GLU A 24 4.67 1.27 9.84
CA GLU A 24 5.78 0.43 9.39
C GLU A 24 6.38 1.04 8.12
N ASP A 25 7.65 0.74 7.84
CA ASP A 25 8.38 1.27 6.66
C ASP A 25 8.00 0.49 5.38
N ILE A 26 6.70 0.48 5.06
CA ILE A 26 6.10 -0.25 3.94
C ILE A 26 5.48 0.74 2.96
N PHE A 27 5.99 0.75 1.74
CA PHE A 27 5.50 1.58 0.63
C PHE A 27 5.23 0.71 -0.59
N THR A 28 4.10 0.96 -1.27
CA THR A 28 3.79 0.30 -2.54
C THR A 28 3.06 1.26 -3.48
N GLN A 29 2.85 0.81 -4.72
CA GLN A 29 2.08 1.52 -5.73
C GLN A 29 1.33 0.53 -6.61
N GLY A 30 0.40 1.00 -7.43
CA GLY A 30 -0.25 0.20 -8.47
C GLY A 30 -1.08 1.03 -9.43
N ASP A 31 -1.20 0.59 -10.68
CA ASP A 31 -1.92 1.31 -11.73
C ASP A 31 -3.45 1.22 -11.55
N SER A 32 -3.90 0.21 -10.78
CA SER A 32 -5.29 0.01 -10.39
C SER A 32 -5.43 -0.22 -8.89
N TRP A 33 -6.64 -0.02 -8.37
CA TRP A 33 -6.95 -0.30 -6.98
C TRP A 33 -6.71 -1.77 -6.61
N GLU A 34 -7.06 -2.69 -7.52
CA GLU A 34 -6.85 -4.13 -7.40
C GLU A 34 -5.37 -4.48 -7.29
N GLU A 35 -4.54 -3.88 -8.14
CA GLU A 35 -3.09 -4.07 -8.14
C GLU A 35 -2.46 -3.50 -6.88
N LEU A 36 -2.82 -2.27 -6.47
CA LEU A 36 -2.34 -1.68 -5.21
C LEU A 36 -2.60 -2.61 -4.03
N LYS A 37 -3.82 -3.14 -3.91
CA LYS A 37 -4.18 -4.08 -2.85
C LYS A 37 -3.41 -5.41 -2.96
N ALA A 38 -3.06 -5.87 -4.15
CA ALA A 38 -2.23 -7.06 -4.32
C ALA A 38 -0.81 -6.78 -3.83
N ASN A 39 -0.21 -5.67 -4.27
CA ASN A 39 1.14 -5.25 -3.91
C ASN A 39 1.28 -4.99 -2.41
N ILE A 40 0.29 -4.35 -1.75
CA ILE A 40 0.24 -4.21 -0.28
C ILE A 40 0.34 -5.58 0.40
N ARG A 41 -0.45 -6.57 -0.05
CA ARG A 41 -0.46 -7.90 0.58
C ARG A 41 0.86 -8.64 0.38
N GLU A 42 1.54 -8.43 -0.75
CA GLU A 42 2.85 -9.00 -0.98
C GLU A 42 3.92 -8.36 -0.10
N ALA A 43 3.94 -7.03 -0.02
CA ALA A 43 4.87 -6.29 0.84
C ALA A 43 4.71 -6.66 2.32
N VAL A 44 3.47 -6.72 2.82
CA VAL A 44 3.19 -7.12 4.22
C VAL A 44 3.60 -8.56 4.51
N LYS A 45 3.60 -9.47 3.52
CA LYS A 45 4.07 -10.86 3.72
C LYS A 45 5.59 -10.98 3.72
N ALA A 46 6.28 -10.05 3.06
CA ALA A 46 7.74 -10.04 2.92
C ALA A 46 8.45 -9.34 4.09
N PHE A 47 7.73 -8.47 4.81
CA PHE A 47 8.18 -7.75 6.00
C PHE A 47 8.03 -8.60 7.27
#